data_AF-A0A931FRJ3-F1
#
_entry.id   AF-A0A931FRJ3-F1
#
_cell.length_a   1.000
_cell.length_b   1.000
_cell.length_c   1.000
_cell.angle_alpha   90.00
_cell.angle_beta   90.00
_cell.angle_gamma   90.00
#
_symmetry.space_group_name_H-M   'P 1'
#
loop_
_entity.id
_entity.type
_entity.pdbx_description
1 polymer ?
#
loop_
_entity_poly.entity_id
_entity_poly.type
_entity_poly.pdbx_seq_one_letter_code
_entity_poly.pdbx_strand_id
1 'polypeptide(L)' 'MNLFNHNPVVFWLIIINYLVVVYSLYHLIFKSHYNLNKRLTWMMVLWIVPVVGPAIYWFAWKRRED' A
#
# COMPACT_ATOMS: atom_id res chain seq x y z
N MET A 1 -5.59 19.50 1.74
CA MET A 1 -4.42 18.82 2.30
C MET A 1 -3.22 19.02 1.37
N ASN A 2 -2.34 19.99 1.63
CA ASN A 2 -1.17 20.22 0.76
C ASN A 2 0.01 19.34 1.19
N LEU A 3 -0.18 18.00 1.13
CA LEU A 3 0.82 16.98 1.50
C LEU A 3 2.13 17.17 0.73
N PHE A 4 2.03 17.66 -0.50
CA PHE A 4 3.15 18.01 -1.36
C PHE A 4 4.09 19.06 -0.76
N ASN A 5 3.55 20.06 -0.04
CA ASN A 5 4.35 21.17 0.45
C ASN A 5 4.98 20.92 1.83
N HIS A 6 4.43 20.03 2.64
CA HIS A 6 4.92 19.80 4.01
C HIS A 6 5.84 18.57 4.13
N ASN A 7 5.61 17.50 3.34
CA ASN A 7 6.42 16.28 3.41
C ASN A 7 6.46 15.56 2.04
N PRO A 8 7.24 16.08 1.07
CA PRO A 8 7.32 15.49 -0.27
C PRO A 8 7.82 14.04 -0.24
N VAL A 9 8.60 13.65 0.77
CA VAL A 9 9.08 12.28 0.98
C VAL A 9 7.92 11.30 1.20
N VAL A 10 6.92 11.67 2.00
CA VAL A 10 5.75 10.81 2.27
C VAL A 10 4.96 10.59 0.98
N PHE A 11 4.83 11.63 0.16
CA PHE A 11 4.17 11.51 -1.14
C PHE A 11 4.88 10.51 -2.07
N TRP A 12 6.21 10.61 -2.18
CA TRP A 12 7.01 9.65 -2.96
C TRP A 12 6.93 8.23 -2.42
N LEU A 13 6.95 8.05 -1.09
CA LEU A 13 6.81 6.74 -0.46
C LEU A 13 5.45 6.11 -0.77
N ILE A 14 4.36 6.90 -0.80
CA ILE A 14 3.04 6.42 -1.20
C ILE A 14 3.06 5.97 -2.67
N ILE A 15 3.62 6.76 -3.58
CA ILE A 15 3.75 6.39 -5.00
C ILE A 15 4.52 5.07 -5.15
N ILE A 16 5.69 4.97 -4.52
CA ILE A 16 6.52 3.76 -4.59
C ILE A 16 5.77 2.56 -4.02
N ASN A 17 5.03 2.73 -2.92
CA ASN A 17 4.21 1.67 -2.35
C ASN A 17 3.20 1.12 -3.36
N TYR A 18 2.46 2.00 -4.05
CA TYR A 18 1.52 1.58 -5.08
C TYR A 18 2.20 0.95 -6.30
N LEU A 19 3.37 1.44 -6.74
CA LEU A 19 4.13 0.83 -7.83
C LEU A 19 4.57 -0.61 -7.48
N VAL A 20 5.02 -0.84 -6.26
CA VAL A 20 5.39 -2.18 -5.77
C VAL A 20 4.18 -3.10 -5.71
N VAL A 21 3.01 -2.60 -5.32
CA VAL A 21 1.76 -3.37 -5.32
C VAL A 21 1.38 -3.80 -6.73
N VAL A 22 1.42 -2.89 -7.71
CA VAL A 22 1.13 -3.20 -9.12
C VAL A 22 2.11 -4.24 -9.67
N TYR A 23 3.40 -4.06 -9.41
CA TYR A 23 4.42 -5.04 -9.82
C TYR A 23 4.18 -6.42 -9.17
N SER A 24 3.84 -6.43 -7.89
CA SER A 24 3.55 -7.67 -7.14
C SER A 24 2.32 -8.39 -7.71
N LEU A 25 1.26 -7.66 -8.07
CA LEU A 25 0.08 -8.22 -8.73
C LEU A 25 0.41 -8.79 -10.11
N TYR A 26 1.18 -8.06 -10.91
CA TYR A 26 1.65 -8.55 -12.22
C TYR A 26 2.42 -9.86 -12.07
N HIS A 27 3.38 -9.92 -11.14
CA HIS A 27 4.15 -11.12 -10.88
C HIS A 27 3.27 -12.27 -10.36
N LEU A 28 2.34 -11.98 -9.46
CA LEU A 28 1.42 -12.97 -8.88
C LEU A 28 0.52 -13.61 -9.94
N ILE A 29 0.01 -12.82 -10.88
CA ILE A 29 -0.92 -13.28 -11.92
C ILE A 29 -0.17 -14.02 -13.03
N PHE A 30 0.92 -13.45 -13.54
CA PHE A 30 1.55 -13.91 -14.79
C PHE A 30 2.80 -14.78 -14.58
N LYS A 31 3.50 -14.64 -13.46
CA LYS A 31 4.83 -15.24 -13.25
C LYS A 31 4.88 -16.26 -12.12
N SER A 32 3.87 -16.32 -11.24
CA SER A 32 3.90 -17.20 -10.08
C SER A 32 3.45 -18.63 -10.40
N HIS A 33 4.15 -19.63 -9.88
CA HIS A 33 3.70 -21.03 -9.87
C HIS A 33 2.78 -21.35 -8.66
N TYR A 34 2.15 -20.33 -8.09
CA TYR A 34 1.29 -20.51 -6.93
C TYR A 34 -0.03 -21.19 -7.30
N ASN A 35 -0.46 -22.11 -6.44
CA ASN A 35 -1.82 -22.65 -6.46
C ASN A 35 -2.84 -21.51 -6.22
N LEU A 36 -4.06 -21.66 -6.75
CA LEU A 36 -5.15 -20.69 -6.71
C LEU A 36 -5.35 -20.07 -5.33
N ASN A 37 -5.40 -20.89 -4.28
CA ASN A 37 -5.60 -20.41 -2.90
C ASN A 37 -4.49 -19.45 -2.46
N LYS A 38 -3.23 -19.79 -2.75
CA LYS A 38 -2.09 -18.92 -2.41
C LYS A 38 -2.14 -17.60 -3.19
N ARG A 39 -2.54 -17.63 -4.46
CA ARG A 39 -2.74 -16.40 -5.25
C ARG A 39 -3.83 -15.52 -4.63
N LEU A 40 -4.98 -16.08 -4.28
CA LEU A 40 -6.08 -15.33 -3.66
C LEU A 40 -5.68 -14.71 -2.32
N THR A 41 -4.96 -15.46 -1.48
CA THR A 41 -4.41 -14.91 -0.22
C THR A 41 -3.47 -13.73 -0.48
N TRP A 42 -2.57 -13.84 -1.45
CA TRP A 42 -1.64 -12.74 -1.78
C TRP A 42 -2.35 -11.53 -2.38
N MET A 43 -3.40 -11.72 -3.19
CA MET A 43 -4.22 -10.60 -3.68
C MET A 43 -4.89 -9.87 -2.51
N MET A 44 -5.42 -10.60 -1.52
CA MET A 44 -6.02 -10.00 -0.33
C MET A 44 -4.99 -9.22 0.50
N VAL A 45 -3.79 -9.78 0.71
CA VAL A 45 -2.69 -9.09 1.42
C VAL A 45 -2.27 -7.82 0.70
N LEU A 46 -2.14 -7.87 -0.64
CA LEU A 46 -1.80 -6.71 -1.47
C LEU A 46 -2.88 -5.63 -1.49
N TRP A 47 -4.12 -5.95 -1.10
CA TRP A 47 -5.18 -4.96 -0.91
C TRP A 47 -5.15 -4.32 0.49
N ILE A 48 -4.88 -5.11 1.54
CA ILE A 48 -4.96 -4.65 2.93
C ILE A 48 -3.72 -3.86 3.34
N VAL A 49 -2.52 -4.41 3.08
CA VAL A 49 -1.26 -3.84 3.56
C VAL A 49 -1.02 -2.39 3.10
N PRO A 50 -1.27 -2.02 1.82
CA PRO A 50 -1.07 -0.65 1.35
C PRO A 50 -1.99 0.38 2.01
N VAL A 51 -3.16 -0.05 2.49
CA VAL A 51 -4.16 0.82 3.12
C VAL A 51 -3.86 1.02 4.61
N VAL A 52 -3.23 0.02 5.26
CA VAL A 52 -2.89 0.08 6.68
C VAL A 52 -1.94 1.25 7.00
N GLY A 53 -0.92 1.50 6.17
CA GLY A 53 0.01 2.61 6.37
C GLY A 53 -0.67 3.99 6.43
N PRO A 54 -1.41 4.38 5.37
CA PRO A 54 -2.22 5.61 5.35
C PRO A 54 -3.24 5.67 6.49
N ALA A 55 -3.90 4.56 6.81
CA ALA A 55 -4.88 4.51 7.89
C ALA A 55 -4.23 4.78 9.26
N ILE A 56 -3.09 4.15 9.56
CA ILE A 56 -2.35 4.38 10.82
C ILE A 56 -1.87 5.83 10.88
N TYR A 57 -1.33 6.38 9.80
CA TYR A 57 -0.90 7.77 9.74
C TYR A 57 -2.08 8.72 10.06
N TRP A 58 -3.24 8.47 9.46
CA TRP A 58 -4.45 9.25 9.72
C TRP A 58 -4.90 9.16 11.19
N PHE A 59 -4.98 7.95 11.75
CA PHE A 59 -5.39 7.75 13.15
C PHE A 59 -4.41 8.40 14.14
N ALA A 60 -3.11 8.26 13.90
CA ALA A 60 -2.08 8.87 14.74
C ALA A 60 -2.08 10.40 14.63
N TRP A 61 -2.36 10.94 13.44
CA TRP A 61 -2.49 12.38 13.22
C TRP A 61 -3.71 12.96 13.93
N LYS A 62 -4.89 12.34 13.77
CA LYS A 62 -6.13 12.78 14.41
C LYS A 62 -5.96 12.90 15.93
N ARG A 63 -5.25 11.95 16.54
CA ARG A 63 -4.92 11.96 17.98
C ARG A 63 -4.03 13.11 18.46
N ARG A 64 -3.43 13.89 17.55
CA ARG A 64 -2.64 15.09 17.89
C ARG A 64 -3.43 16.38 17.73
N GLU A 65 -4.55 16.34 17.04
CA GLU A 65 -5.46 17.49 16.86
C GLU A 65 -6.54 17.54 17.96
N ASP A 66 -6.82 16.41 18.60
CA ASP A 66 -7.60 16.29 19.85
C ASP A 66 -6.70 16.53 21.08
#